data_AF-A0A3N9UV76-F1
#
_entry.id   AF-A0A3N9UV76-F1
#
_cell.length_a   1.000
_cell.length_b   1.000
_cell.length_c   1.000
_cell.angle_alpha   90.00
_cell.angle_beta   90.00
_cell.angle_gamma   90.00
#
_symmetry.space_group_name_H-M   'P 1'
#
loop_
_entity.id
_entity.type
_entity.pdbx_description
1 polymer ?
#
loop_
_entity_poly.entity_id
_entity_poly.type
_entity_poly.pdbx_seq_one_letter_code
_entity_poly.pdbx_strand_id
1 'polypeptide(L)'
;MVVAIGVSSMNARWIMLAFLLAIFCCQAQSAYITVGTDGANYESIQEAVNASSEGDTIVVQSGVYSENVLVDRSLTLRGQGNPVIDARGNGSPLKLTSSGIVVEGFTLTNSGKSDPGIGIYGSVFRFPAMNNSTIQNNVVANNSIGILVSETESNLVQKNVIRYNRRIGIDLERAEINSISENTIEENGIGISLAASNLNHIQNNTIKGNEKGILLSNRYLSEAGPSGFSDGNSIYGNEIQNNEYGIRLNYAEGNDIHSNKLINNRYAVYLDDSENNSVLENTFVGNNENISPNGVSRSSALKDSSIISSAMMGLLDLFVLLILFVFYSILMTVGLVTGYIVRKVLTSGSLSAAQSSVLGAVVFLAGYLLFTYLVPSSGNEAYVVSVVLAAAVVAAANLRLRNKNSI
;
A
#
# COMPACT_ATOMS: atom_id res chain seq x y z
N MET A 1 -9.99 33.45 -73.17
CA MET A 1 -9.45 32.56 -72.12
C MET A 1 -9.16 33.40 -70.88
N VAL A 2 -10.16 33.60 -70.03
CA VAL A 2 -10.00 34.11 -68.66
C VAL A 2 -11.03 33.35 -67.84
N VAL A 3 -10.57 32.39 -67.05
CA VAL A 3 -11.41 31.64 -66.11
C VAL A 3 -11.56 32.53 -64.87
N ALA A 4 -12.74 33.10 -64.69
CA ALA A 4 -13.10 33.76 -63.44
C ALA A 4 -13.43 32.67 -62.40
N ILE A 5 -12.48 32.40 -61.51
CA ILE A 5 -12.72 31.57 -60.33
C ILE A 5 -13.51 32.43 -59.34
N GLY A 6 -14.83 32.24 -59.33
CA GLY A 6 -15.71 32.82 -58.33
C GLY A 6 -15.39 32.21 -56.96
N VAL A 7 -14.80 33.02 -56.08
CA VAL A 7 -14.63 32.68 -54.67
C VAL A 7 -16.03 32.61 -54.06
N SER A 8 -16.46 31.40 -53.68
CA SER A 8 -17.73 31.16 -53.04
C SER A 8 -17.74 31.81 -51.65
N SER A 9 -18.81 32.54 -51.34
CA SER A 9 -19.05 33.08 -50.00
C SER A 9 -19.09 31.92 -49.00
N MET A 10 -18.07 31.81 -48.14
CA MET A 10 -18.12 30.96 -46.96
C MET A 10 -19.38 31.32 -46.16
N ASN A 11 -20.34 30.40 -46.07
CA ASN A 11 -21.56 30.61 -45.30
C ASN A 11 -21.19 31.00 -43.86
N ALA A 12 -21.87 32.00 -43.29
CA ALA A 12 -21.66 32.45 -41.91
C ALA A 12 -21.71 31.27 -40.89
N ARG A 13 -22.42 30.19 -41.22
CA ARG A 13 -22.42 28.92 -40.48
C ARG A 13 -21.04 28.23 -40.39
N TRP A 14 -20.25 28.26 -41.45
CA TRP A 14 -18.88 27.71 -41.47
C TRP A 14 -17.89 28.60 -40.71
N ILE A 15 -18.08 29.92 -40.74
CA ILE A 15 -17.29 30.86 -39.93
C ILE A 15 -17.60 30.67 -38.44
N MET A 16 -18.88 30.51 -38.09
CA MET A 16 -19.33 30.24 -36.72
C MET A 16 -18.90 28.85 -36.23
N LEU A 17 -18.91 27.83 -37.10
CA LEU A 17 -18.38 26.49 -36.78
C LEU A 17 -16.85 26.51 -36.62
N ALA A 18 -16.13 27.26 -37.45
CA ALA A 18 -14.69 27.46 -37.30
C ALA A 18 -14.34 28.24 -36.02
N PHE A 19 -15.15 29.23 -35.63
CA PHE A 19 -15.02 29.93 -34.35
C PHE A 19 -15.32 29.01 -33.16
N LEU A 20 -16.37 28.18 -33.23
CA LEU A 20 -16.69 27.19 -32.19
C LEU A 20 -15.61 26.10 -32.09
N LEU A 21 -15.05 25.65 -33.21
CA LEU A 21 -13.92 24.71 -33.26
C LEU A 21 -12.63 25.36 -32.74
N ALA A 22 -12.38 26.64 -33.01
CA ALA A 22 -11.24 27.39 -32.47
C ALA A 22 -11.37 27.64 -30.96
N ILE A 23 -12.57 27.89 -30.45
CA ILE A 23 -12.86 27.96 -29.01
C ILE A 23 -12.67 26.58 -28.35
N PHE A 24 -13.03 25.48 -29.04
CA PHE A 24 -12.74 24.12 -28.60
C PHE A 24 -11.26 23.69 -28.73
N CYS A 25 -10.48 24.38 -29.57
CA CYS A 25 -9.05 24.15 -29.74
C CYS A 25 -8.20 24.92 -28.73
N CYS A 26 -8.80 25.88 -28.00
CA CYS A 26 -8.27 26.38 -26.74
C CYS A 26 -8.55 25.36 -25.63
N GLN A 27 -8.09 24.12 -25.83
CA GLN A 27 -7.92 23.24 -24.69
C GLN A 27 -6.84 23.88 -23.84
N ALA A 28 -7.18 24.23 -22.59
CA ALA A 28 -6.21 24.61 -21.60
C ALA A 28 -5.16 23.51 -21.54
N GLN A 29 -4.02 23.76 -22.17
CA GLN A 29 -2.90 22.84 -22.10
C GLN A 29 -2.35 22.98 -20.69
N SER A 30 -2.59 21.96 -19.85
CA SER A 30 -2.04 21.88 -18.50
C SER A 30 -0.55 22.20 -18.55
N ALA A 31 -0.17 23.29 -17.88
CA ALA A 31 1.20 23.73 -17.85
C ALA A 31 2.03 22.82 -16.93
N TYR A 32 3.28 22.59 -17.33
CA TYR A 32 4.26 21.90 -16.51
C TYR A 32 5.18 22.93 -15.88
N ILE A 33 5.02 23.12 -14.57
CA ILE A 33 5.80 24.07 -13.76
C ILE A 33 6.79 23.28 -12.91
N THR A 34 8.03 23.73 -12.85
CA THR A 34 9.09 23.06 -12.07
C THR A 34 9.51 23.89 -10.87
N VAL A 35 9.79 23.22 -9.75
CA VAL A 35 10.30 23.83 -8.50
C VAL A 35 11.61 23.17 -8.08
N GLY A 36 12.65 23.95 -7.76
CA GLY A 36 13.98 23.45 -7.41
C GLY A 36 15.10 24.49 -7.61
N THR A 37 16.35 24.09 -7.39
CA THR A 37 17.53 24.99 -7.50
C THR A 37 18.17 24.96 -8.90
N ASP A 38 17.92 23.92 -9.68
CA ASP A 38 18.67 23.63 -10.91
C ASP A 38 17.83 23.92 -12.16
N GLY A 39 17.73 25.21 -12.52
CA GLY A 39 17.03 25.65 -13.74
C GLY A 39 15.51 25.46 -13.69
N ALA A 40 14.95 25.28 -12.49
CA ALA A 40 13.51 25.24 -12.26
C ALA A 40 12.86 26.61 -12.47
N ASN A 41 11.55 26.63 -12.68
CA ASN A 41 10.80 27.88 -12.87
C ASN A 41 10.70 28.70 -11.57
N TYR A 42 10.63 28.01 -10.43
CA TYR A 42 10.49 28.61 -9.09
C TYR A 42 11.40 27.91 -8.10
N GLU A 43 11.79 28.62 -7.04
CA GLU A 43 12.52 28.04 -5.90
C GLU A 43 11.58 27.60 -4.77
N SER A 44 10.41 28.25 -4.64
CA SER A 44 9.36 27.92 -3.67
C SER A 44 8.20 27.17 -4.31
N ILE A 45 7.61 26.23 -3.55
CA ILE A 45 6.40 25.52 -3.98
C ILE A 45 5.19 26.47 -3.98
N GLN A 46 5.06 27.33 -2.96
CA GLN A 46 3.94 28.28 -2.90
C GLN A 46 3.95 29.28 -4.07
N GLU A 47 5.13 29.76 -4.49
CA GLU A 47 5.24 30.65 -5.64
C GLU A 47 4.75 29.97 -6.93
N ALA A 48 5.14 28.70 -7.14
CA ALA A 48 4.63 27.91 -8.26
C ALA A 48 3.12 27.75 -8.20
N VAL A 49 2.55 27.42 -7.03
CA VAL A 49 1.10 27.30 -6.83
C VAL A 49 0.37 28.60 -7.15
N ASN A 50 0.92 29.74 -6.74
CA ASN A 50 0.33 31.05 -7.01
C ASN A 50 0.33 31.41 -8.50
N ALA A 51 1.30 30.91 -9.26
CA ALA A 51 1.43 31.13 -10.69
C ALA A 51 0.65 30.11 -11.55
N SER A 52 0.18 29.02 -10.96
CA SER A 52 -0.55 27.96 -11.66
C SER A 52 -2.01 28.32 -11.95
N SER A 53 -2.51 27.83 -13.07
CA SER A 53 -3.92 27.78 -13.43
C SER A 53 -4.53 26.41 -13.07
N GLU A 54 -5.86 26.32 -13.06
CA GLU A 54 -6.55 25.04 -12.81
C GLU A 54 -6.10 23.96 -13.81
N GLY A 55 -5.82 22.77 -13.28
CA GLY A 55 -5.36 21.61 -14.04
C GLY A 55 -3.85 21.55 -14.28
N ASP A 56 -3.07 22.57 -13.89
CA ASP A 56 -1.62 22.56 -14.05
C ASP A 56 -0.94 21.48 -13.19
N THR A 57 0.24 21.07 -13.64
CA THR A 57 1.12 20.14 -12.92
C THR A 57 2.37 20.87 -12.42
N ILE A 58 2.60 20.83 -11.11
CA ILE A 58 3.81 21.32 -10.46
C ILE A 58 4.70 20.13 -10.13
N VAL A 59 5.86 20.05 -10.76
CA VAL A 59 6.90 19.05 -10.49
C VAL A 59 7.94 19.64 -9.56
N VAL A 60 8.04 19.10 -8.36
CA VAL A 60 8.98 19.54 -7.32
C VAL A 60 10.18 18.61 -7.31
N GLN A 61 11.36 19.14 -7.60
CA GLN A 61 12.61 18.39 -7.57
C GLN A 61 12.99 18.02 -6.13
N SER A 62 13.86 17.03 -5.96
CA SER A 62 14.34 16.62 -4.64
C SER A 62 14.99 17.77 -3.89
N GLY A 63 14.62 17.97 -2.64
CA GLY A 63 15.13 19.04 -1.79
C GLY A 63 14.37 19.11 -0.47
N VAL A 64 14.74 20.08 0.38
CA VAL A 64 14.00 20.38 1.61
C VAL A 64 13.40 21.78 1.46
N TYR A 65 12.07 21.83 1.51
CA TYR A 65 11.27 23.03 1.34
C TYR A 65 10.65 23.40 2.69
N SER A 66 11.18 24.44 3.31
CA SER A 66 10.70 24.94 4.61
C SER A 66 9.47 25.84 4.43
N GLU A 67 8.32 25.24 4.12
CA GLU A 67 7.12 25.93 3.68
C GLU A 67 5.84 25.39 4.34
N ASN A 68 4.80 26.21 4.34
CA ASN A 68 3.42 25.81 4.60
C ASN A 68 2.62 26.13 3.34
N VAL A 69 2.38 25.13 2.50
CA VAL A 69 1.83 25.32 1.15
C VAL A 69 0.30 25.22 1.19
N LEU A 70 -0.38 26.27 0.72
CA LEU A 70 -1.82 26.32 0.49
C LEU A 70 -2.09 26.07 -0.99
N VAL A 71 -2.82 24.99 -1.28
CA VAL A 71 -3.30 24.64 -2.62
C VAL A 71 -4.81 24.86 -2.66
N ASP A 72 -5.21 25.93 -3.34
CA ASP A 72 -6.56 26.48 -3.35
C ASP A 72 -7.23 26.40 -4.73
N ARG A 73 -6.64 25.63 -5.65
CA ARG A 73 -7.17 25.33 -6.98
C ARG A 73 -6.83 23.89 -7.37
N SER A 74 -7.57 23.31 -8.32
CA SER A 74 -7.32 21.95 -8.81
C SER A 74 -5.94 21.87 -9.47
N LEU A 75 -4.97 21.19 -8.85
CA LEU A 75 -3.59 21.06 -9.31
C LEU A 75 -3.07 19.64 -9.09
N THR A 76 -2.08 19.23 -9.89
CA THR A 76 -1.25 18.07 -9.58
C THR A 76 0.08 18.53 -9.01
N LEU A 77 0.36 18.21 -7.75
CA LEU A 77 1.67 18.37 -7.13
C LEU A 77 2.38 17.01 -7.19
N ARG A 78 3.54 16.96 -7.84
CA ARG A 78 4.34 15.75 -8.02
C ARG A 78 5.77 15.97 -7.55
N GLY A 79 6.17 15.25 -6.51
CA GLY A 79 7.56 15.21 -6.07
C GLY A 79 8.40 14.24 -6.88
N GLN A 80 9.56 14.69 -7.34
CA GLN A 80 10.56 13.89 -8.04
C GLN A 80 11.74 13.64 -7.10
N GLY A 81 11.90 12.39 -6.66
CA GLY A 81 12.95 12.03 -5.69
C GLY A 81 12.56 12.29 -4.24
N ASN A 82 11.26 12.26 -3.91
CA ASN A 82 10.71 12.44 -2.55
C ASN A 82 11.17 13.72 -1.84
N PRO A 83 10.97 14.93 -2.43
CA PRO A 83 11.20 16.18 -1.74
C PRO A 83 10.49 16.25 -0.39
N VAL A 84 11.14 16.90 0.57
CA VAL A 84 10.64 17.11 1.93
C VAL A 84 9.97 18.47 2.01
N ILE A 85 8.72 18.53 2.44
CA ILE A 85 8.06 19.76 2.88
C ILE A 85 8.06 19.76 4.41
N ASP A 86 8.79 20.71 5.00
CA ASP A 86 9.01 20.84 6.44
C ASP A 86 8.28 22.07 6.98
N ALA A 87 7.24 21.84 7.80
CA ALA A 87 6.46 22.91 8.42
C ALA A 87 7.12 23.54 9.67
N ARG A 88 8.31 23.08 10.07
CA ARG A 88 9.13 23.64 11.16
C ARG A 88 8.40 23.77 12.51
N GLY A 89 7.48 22.85 12.77
CA GLY A 89 6.68 22.80 14.00
C GLY A 89 5.54 23.82 14.06
N ASN A 90 5.15 24.44 12.94
CA ASN A 90 4.06 25.41 12.88
C ASN A 90 3.20 25.24 11.62
N GLY A 91 1.89 25.07 11.78
CA GLY A 91 0.98 24.86 10.64
C GLY A 91 1.17 23.51 9.95
N SER A 92 0.51 23.35 8.80
CA SER A 92 0.60 22.14 7.97
C SER A 92 1.62 22.32 6.85
N PRO A 93 2.42 21.28 6.51
CA PRO A 93 3.20 21.24 5.28
C PRO A 93 2.33 21.49 4.04
N LEU A 94 1.18 20.80 3.95
CA LEU A 94 0.21 20.99 2.87
C LEU A 94 -1.20 21.19 3.40
N LYS A 95 -1.87 22.24 2.90
CA LYS A 95 -3.28 22.53 3.12
C LYS A 95 -4.00 22.61 1.77
N LEU A 96 -4.99 21.76 1.56
CA LEU A 96 -5.74 21.62 0.32
C LEU A 96 -7.16 22.13 0.54
N THR A 97 -7.57 23.13 -0.24
CA THR A 97 -8.87 23.83 -0.09
C THR A 97 -9.61 23.97 -1.42
N SER A 98 -9.37 23.04 -2.35
CA SER A 98 -10.10 22.92 -3.61
C SER A 98 -10.29 21.44 -3.97
N SER A 99 -11.28 21.17 -4.83
CA SER A 99 -11.52 19.84 -5.40
C SER A 99 -10.45 19.45 -6.43
N GLY A 100 -10.30 18.14 -6.67
CA GLY A 100 -9.51 17.61 -7.79
C GLY A 100 -8.00 17.73 -7.62
N ILE A 101 -7.50 18.00 -6.41
CA ILE A 101 -6.07 18.11 -6.16
C ILE A 101 -5.44 16.71 -6.11
N VAL A 102 -4.32 16.55 -6.80
CA VAL A 102 -3.48 15.34 -6.72
C VAL A 102 -2.17 15.69 -6.03
N VAL A 103 -1.81 14.93 -4.99
CA VAL A 103 -0.51 15.06 -4.30
C VAL A 103 0.20 13.74 -4.32
N GLU A 104 1.38 13.69 -4.92
CA GLU A 104 2.18 12.47 -4.99
C GLU A 104 3.69 12.65 -4.86
N GLY A 105 4.35 11.68 -4.22
CA GLY A 105 5.81 11.59 -4.19
C GLY A 105 6.50 12.57 -3.26
N PHE A 106 5.89 12.95 -2.13
CA PHE A 106 6.48 13.87 -1.14
C PHE A 106 6.78 13.19 0.20
N THR A 107 7.70 13.78 0.97
CA THR A 107 7.81 13.58 2.41
C THR A 107 7.27 14.80 3.15
N LEU A 108 6.28 14.64 4.03
CA LEU A 108 5.62 15.74 4.74
C LEU A 108 5.87 15.60 6.25
N THR A 109 6.50 16.61 6.87
CA THR A 109 7.01 16.49 8.25
C THR A 109 6.88 17.76 9.08
N ASN A 110 6.99 17.58 10.40
CA ASN A 110 7.11 18.63 11.41
C ASN A 110 5.93 19.62 11.40
N SER A 111 4.70 19.13 11.30
CA SER A 111 3.53 19.99 11.47
C SER A 111 3.45 20.62 12.86
N GLY A 112 2.62 21.65 12.98
CA GLY A 112 2.26 22.25 14.25
C GLY A 112 1.54 21.29 15.21
N LYS A 113 1.48 21.67 16.49
CA LYS A 113 1.00 20.77 17.56
C LYS A 113 -0.41 20.24 17.36
N SER A 114 -1.24 20.95 16.62
CA SER A 114 -2.63 20.59 16.32
C SER A 114 -2.92 20.48 14.83
N ASP A 115 -1.89 20.55 13.99
CA ASP A 115 -2.02 20.63 12.54
C ASP A 115 -1.68 19.29 11.89
N PRO A 116 -2.34 18.93 10.77
CA PRO A 116 -1.97 17.74 10.01
C PRO A 116 -0.72 17.95 9.15
N GLY A 117 -0.07 16.87 8.73
CA GLY A 117 0.94 16.86 7.67
C GLY A 117 0.34 17.25 6.31
N ILE A 118 -0.79 16.63 5.96
CA ILE A 118 -1.63 16.99 4.82
C ILE A 118 -3.05 17.19 5.33
N GLY A 119 -3.64 18.37 5.13
CA GLY A 119 -5.05 18.62 5.45
C GLY A 119 -5.87 18.87 4.20
N ILE A 120 -6.84 18.00 3.92
CA ILE A 120 -7.93 18.23 2.97
C ILE A 120 -9.08 18.83 3.74
N TYR A 121 -9.43 20.07 3.42
CA TYR A 121 -10.50 20.79 4.10
C TYR A 121 -11.61 21.07 3.12
N GLY A 122 -12.82 20.67 3.47
CA GLY A 122 -14.05 21.12 2.87
C GLY A 122 -14.60 22.36 3.56
N SER A 123 -15.81 22.73 3.16
CA SER A 123 -16.59 23.75 3.83
C SER A 123 -18.04 23.33 3.75
N VAL A 124 -18.67 23.05 4.90
CA VAL A 124 -20.11 22.72 4.97
C VAL A 124 -21.01 23.79 4.30
N PHE A 125 -20.49 25.02 4.15
CA PHE A 125 -21.23 26.16 3.60
C PHE A 125 -20.85 26.52 2.16
N ARG A 126 -19.93 25.79 1.52
CA ARG A 126 -19.49 26.07 0.15
C ARG A 126 -20.01 24.97 -0.77
N PHE A 127 -20.94 25.34 -1.64
CA PHE A 127 -21.43 24.48 -2.72
C PHE A 127 -20.72 24.84 -4.03
N PRO A 128 -20.20 23.86 -4.79
CA PRO A 128 -20.18 22.42 -4.49
C PRO A 128 -19.15 22.04 -3.41
N ALA A 129 -19.40 20.93 -2.69
CA ALA A 129 -18.49 20.36 -1.70
C ALA A 129 -17.11 20.05 -2.31
N MET A 130 -16.07 20.09 -1.47
CA MET A 130 -14.70 19.83 -1.92
C MET A 130 -14.43 18.33 -2.02
N ASN A 131 -14.24 17.86 -3.24
CA ASN A 131 -14.36 16.43 -3.55
C ASN A 131 -13.25 15.97 -4.49
N ASN A 132 -13.04 14.66 -4.56
CA ASN A 132 -12.22 14.01 -5.59
C ASN A 132 -10.72 14.37 -5.56
N SER A 133 -10.15 14.61 -4.38
CA SER A 133 -8.70 14.74 -4.25
C SER A 133 -8.04 13.37 -4.12
N THR A 134 -6.82 13.24 -4.64
CA THR A 134 -6.01 12.01 -4.57
C THR A 134 -4.70 12.28 -3.85
N ILE A 135 -4.48 11.60 -2.73
CA ILE A 135 -3.23 11.65 -1.96
C ILE A 135 -2.55 10.30 -2.10
N GLN A 136 -1.44 10.23 -2.82
CA GLN A 136 -0.81 8.94 -3.12
C GLN A 136 0.70 8.91 -3.09
N ASN A 137 1.29 7.77 -2.73
CA ASN A 137 2.74 7.55 -2.77
C ASN A 137 3.54 8.61 -1.96
N ASN A 138 2.99 9.09 -0.84
CA ASN A 138 3.67 10.04 0.04
C ASN A 138 4.17 9.36 1.31
N VAL A 139 5.20 9.94 1.93
CA VAL A 139 5.65 9.62 3.28
C VAL A 139 5.18 10.74 4.22
N VAL A 140 4.30 10.44 5.16
CA VAL A 140 3.73 11.41 6.11
C VAL A 140 4.14 11.04 7.52
N ALA A 141 5.11 11.77 8.09
CA ALA A 141 5.72 11.38 9.35
C ALA A 141 6.05 12.54 10.28
N ASN A 142 6.13 12.27 11.58
CA ASN A 142 6.48 13.25 12.63
C ASN A 142 5.55 14.47 12.67
N ASN A 143 4.27 14.29 12.37
CA ASN A 143 3.24 15.33 12.47
C ASN A 143 2.37 15.11 13.71
N SER A 144 1.49 16.08 14.02
CA SER A 144 0.42 15.83 15.00
C SER A 144 -0.57 14.79 14.49
N ILE A 145 -1.15 15.07 13.33
CA ILE A 145 -2.00 14.20 12.54
C ILE A 145 -1.26 13.98 11.22
N GLY A 146 -1.25 12.77 10.66
CA GLY A 146 -0.63 12.55 9.36
C GLY A 146 -1.44 13.21 8.25
N ILE A 147 -2.58 12.61 7.91
CA ILE A 147 -3.51 13.10 6.89
C ILE A 147 -4.85 13.38 7.55
N LEU A 148 -5.40 14.59 7.36
CA LEU A 148 -6.76 14.96 7.78
C LEU A 148 -7.64 15.09 6.54
N VAL A 149 -8.81 14.47 6.58
CA VAL A 149 -9.89 14.59 5.60
C VAL A 149 -11.10 15.15 6.35
N SER A 150 -11.39 16.44 6.19
CA SER A 150 -12.38 17.13 7.00
C SER A 150 -13.48 17.73 6.13
N GLU A 151 -14.74 17.34 6.38
CA GLU A 151 -15.92 17.90 5.72
C GLU A 151 -15.90 17.77 4.19
N THR A 152 -15.35 16.65 3.69
CA THR A 152 -15.18 16.36 2.25
C THR A 152 -15.62 14.95 1.91
N GLU A 153 -15.91 14.71 0.63
CA GLU A 153 -16.31 13.40 0.13
C GLU A 153 -15.53 12.94 -1.10
N SER A 154 -15.59 11.64 -1.38
CA SER A 154 -15.04 11.04 -2.61
C SER A 154 -13.54 11.23 -2.81
N ASN A 155 -12.76 11.34 -1.73
CA ASN A 155 -11.29 11.40 -1.81
C ASN A 155 -10.67 10.00 -1.81
N LEU A 156 -9.50 9.91 -2.44
CA LEU A 156 -8.69 8.70 -2.49
C LEU A 156 -7.37 8.95 -1.75
N VAL A 157 -7.16 8.23 -0.64
CA VAL A 157 -5.88 8.22 0.08
C VAL A 157 -5.27 6.85 -0.08
N GLN A 158 -4.24 6.72 -0.92
CA GLN A 158 -3.70 5.41 -1.27
C GLN A 158 -2.18 5.30 -1.30
N LYS A 159 -1.63 4.12 -0.99
CA LYS A 159 -0.19 3.84 -1.15
C LYS A 159 0.74 4.80 -0.41
N ASN A 160 0.25 5.42 0.66
CA ASN A 160 1.05 6.30 1.51
C ASN A 160 1.70 5.49 2.64
N VAL A 161 2.86 5.97 3.10
CA VAL A 161 3.52 5.49 4.33
C VAL A 161 3.31 6.54 5.41
N ILE A 162 2.49 6.24 6.40
CA ILE A 162 2.07 7.18 7.44
C ILE A 162 2.54 6.67 8.80
N ARG A 163 3.50 7.36 9.41
CA ARG A 163 4.16 6.82 10.61
C ARG A 163 4.67 7.85 11.58
N TYR A 164 4.77 7.48 12.86
CA TYR A 164 5.30 8.34 13.92
C TYR A 164 4.57 9.69 14.04
N ASN A 165 3.29 9.72 13.66
CA ASN A 165 2.45 10.87 13.91
C ASN A 165 1.92 10.79 15.34
N ARG A 166 2.08 11.87 16.09
CA ARG A 166 1.91 11.89 17.55
C ARG A 166 0.50 11.51 18.00
N ARG A 167 -0.54 11.83 17.22
CA ARG A 167 -1.93 11.56 17.59
C ARG A 167 -2.55 10.54 16.66
N ILE A 168 -2.68 10.87 15.36
CA ILE A 168 -3.49 10.08 14.42
C ILE A 168 -2.73 9.97 13.09
N GLY A 169 -2.72 8.80 12.47
CA GLY A 169 -2.18 8.59 11.13
C GLY A 169 -3.07 9.25 10.07
N ILE A 170 -4.29 8.74 9.91
CA ILE A 170 -5.32 9.31 9.03
C ILE A 170 -6.57 9.64 9.86
N ASP A 171 -7.05 10.86 9.80
CA ASP A 171 -8.25 11.32 10.52
C ASP A 171 -9.32 11.76 9.53
N LEU A 172 -10.50 11.16 9.62
CA LEU A 172 -11.70 11.54 8.87
C LEU A 172 -12.65 12.24 9.85
N GLU A 173 -12.92 13.52 9.61
CA GLU A 173 -13.83 14.32 10.42
C GLU A 173 -15.00 14.82 9.55
N ARG A 174 -16.20 14.28 9.77
CA ARG A 174 -17.38 14.55 8.92
C ARG A 174 -17.13 14.31 7.44
N ALA A 175 -16.39 13.25 7.12
CA ALA A 175 -16.01 12.90 5.76
C ALA A 175 -16.79 11.67 5.30
N GLU A 176 -17.32 11.72 4.07
CA GLU A 176 -18.20 10.67 3.57
C GLU A 176 -17.70 10.08 2.24
N ILE A 177 -17.94 8.79 2.00
CA ILE A 177 -17.69 8.17 0.68
C ILE A 177 -16.20 8.29 0.26
N ASN A 178 -15.27 8.26 1.21
CA ASN A 178 -13.84 8.28 0.90
C ASN A 178 -13.28 6.86 0.81
N SER A 179 -12.23 6.69 0.01
CA SER A 179 -11.50 5.43 -0.09
C SER A 179 -10.10 5.57 0.49
N ILE A 180 -9.81 4.79 1.53
CA ILE A 180 -8.52 4.72 2.19
C ILE A 180 -7.93 3.34 1.89
N SER A 181 -6.97 3.27 0.96
CA SER A 181 -6.54 1.97 0.41
C SER A 181 -5.03 1.78 0.30
N GLU A 182 -4.55 0.55 0.48
CA GLU A 182 -3.15 0.20 0.20
C GLU A 182 -2.11 1.06 0.98
N ASN A 183 -2.50 1.67 2.10
CA ASN A 183 -1.58 2.48 2.92
C ASN A 183 -0.85 1.58 3.94
N THR A 184 0.38 1.98 4.28
CA THR A 184 1.15 1.43 5.41
C THR A 184 1.11 2.43 6.55
N ILE A 185 0.45 2.09 7.67
CA ILE A 185 0.15 3.00 8.77
C ILE A 185 0.71 2.42 10.07
N GLU A 186 1.80 3.03 10.57
CA GLU A 186 2.60 2.41 11.62
C GLU A 186 2.96 3.38 12.76
N GLU A 187 2.94 2.89 14.00
CA GLU A 187 3.54 3.61 15.14
C GLU A 187 2.96 5.03 15.34
N ASN A 188 1.63 5.16 15.22
CA ASN A 188 0.87 6.36 15.56
C ASN A 188 0.03 6.10 16.81
N GLY A 189 -0.54 7.15 17.43
CA GLY A 189 -1.52 6.94 18.50
C GLY A 189 -2.73 6.15 18.00
N ILE A 190 -3.42 6.68 16.99
CA ILE A 190 -4.48 5.98 16.24
C ILE A 190 -4.02 5.84 14.80
N GLY A 191 -4.17 4.66 14.19
CA GLY A 191 -3.84 4.45 12.79
C GLY A 191 -4.80 5.21 11.87
N ILE A 192 -6.07 4.83 11.88
CA ILE A 192 -7.16 5.50 11.16
C ILE A 192 -8.29 5.85 12.14
N SER A 193 -8.75 7.10 12.12
CA SER A 193 -9.85 7.62 12.94
C SER A 193 -10.99 8.07 12.04
N LEU A 194 -12.21 7.65 12.36
CA LEU A 194 -13.46 8.12 11.76
C LEU A 194 -14.27 8.78 12.87
N ALA A 195 -14.49 10.07 12.72
CA ALA A 195 -15.28 10.90 13.60
C ALA A 195 -16.45 11.47 12.80
N ALA A 196 -17.67 11.06 13.14
CA ALA A 196 -18.88 11.46 12.44
C ALA A 196 -18.81 11.23 10.91
N SER A 197 -18.18 10.14 10.48
CA SER A 197 -17.79 9.91 9.08
C SER A 197 -18.41 8.62 8.54
N ASN A 198 -19.24 8.74 7.51
CA ASN A 198 -20.12 7.67 7.04
C ASN A 198 -19.73 7.13 5.68
N LEU A 199 -20.13 5.88 5.39
CA LEU A 199 -20.05 5.30 4.04
C LEU A 199 -18.63 5.30 3.44
N ASN A 200 -17.59 5.29 4.27
CA ASN A 200 -16.21 5.23 3.82
C ASN A 200 -15.77 3.78 3.62
N HIS A 201 -14.81 3.60 2.72
CA HIS A 201 -14.19 2.32 2.43
C HIS A 201 -12.74 2.32 2.91
N ILE A 202 -12.42 1.45 3.87
CA ILE A 202 -11.07 1.27 4.42
C ILE A 202 -10.59 -0.12 4.02
N GLN A 203 -9.69 -0.19 3.05
CA GLN A 203 -9.41 -1.46 2.38
C GLN A 203 -7.94 -1.73 2.07
N ASN A 204 -7.50 -2.98 2.22
CA ASN A 204 -6.14 -3.41 1.84
C ASN A 204 -5.01 -2.60 2.49
N ASN A 205 -5.23 -2.02 3.68
CA ASN A 205 -4.19 -1.29 4.41
C ASN A 205 -3.41 -2.24 5.33
N THR A 206 -2.14 -1.92 5.56
CA THR A 206 -1.31 -2.54 6.60
C THR A 206 -1.22 -1.58 7.78
N ILE A 207 -1.76 -1.97 8.94
CA ILE A 207 -1.90 -1.10 10.12
C ILE A 207 -1.22 -1.76 11.32
N LYS A 208 -0.13 -1.18 11.82
CA LYS A 208 0.74 -1.84 12.81
C LYS A 208 1.19 -0.94 13.96
N GLY A 209 1.21 -1.48 15.18
CA GLY A 209 1.91 -0.85 16.30
C GLY A 209 1.28 0.48 16.73
N ASN A 210 -0.02 0.66 16.51
CA ASN A 210 -0.77 1.82 16.99
C ASN A 210 -1.47 1.45 18.31
N GLU A 211 -1.87 2.44 19.12
CA GLU A 211 -2.74 2.17 20.28
C GLU A 211 -4.08 1.62 19.77
N LYS A 212 -4.66 2.28 18.77
CA LYS A 212 -5.86 1.82 18.06
C LYS A 212 -5.55 1.75 16.57
N GLY A 213 -5.74 0.60 15.94
CA GLY A 213 -5.53 0.43 14.50
C GLY A 213 -6.54 1.25 13.71
N ILE A 214 -7.82 0.94 13.86
CA ILE A 214 -8.95 1.69 13.29
C ILE A 214 -9.91 2.04 14.43
N LEU A 215 -10.30 3.31 14.54
CA LEU A 215 -11.30 3.81 15.49
C LEU A 215 -12.46 4.43 14.73
N LEU A 216 -13.67 3.93 14.97
CA LEU A 216 -14.92 4.57 14.59
C LEU A 216 -15.54 5.15 15.85
N SER A 217 -15.82 6.44 15.83
CA SER A 217 -16.40 7.13 16.97
C SER A 217 -17.48 8.10 16.56
N ASN A 218 -18.48 8.24 17.42
CA ASN A 218 -19.23 9.48 17.48
C ASN A 218 -18.32 10.54 18.13
N ARG A 219 -18.16 11.68 17.46
CA ARG A 219 -17.49 12.83 18.08
C ARG A 219 -18.32 14.09 17.99
N TYR A 220 -19.58 14.09 18.43
CA TYR A 220 -20.30 15.33 18.70
C TYR A 220 -21.38 15.12 19.79
N LEU A 221 -20.98 15.25 21.05
CA LEU A 221 -21.88 15.68 22.13
C LEU A 221 -21.98 17.21 22.10
N SER A 222 -22.58 17.79 21.05
CA SER A 222 -22.99 19.21 21.11
C SER A 222 -24.49 19.31 21.23
N GLU A 223 -24.95 20.37 21.89
CA GLU A 223 -26.35 20.68 22.19
C GLU A 223 -27.28 20.79 20.96
N ALA A 224 -26.73 20.67 19.74
CA ALA A 224 -27.45 20.73 18.46
C ALA A 224 -28.09 19.40 18.00
N GLY A 225 -27.98 18.31 18.77
CA GLY A 225 -28.66 17.04 18.51
C GLY A 225 -27.75 15.89 18.06
N PRO A 226 -28.30 14.67 17.88
CA PRO A 226 -27.53 13.48 17.50
C PRO A 226 -27.22 13.51 16.00
N SER A 227 -26.13 14.15 15.62
CA SER A 227 -25.70 14.21 14.22
C SER A 227 -24.19 14.06 14.12
N GLY A 228 -23.74 12.81 14.18
CA GLY A 228 -22.34 12.48 13.92
C GLY A 228 -21.97 11.07 14.33
N PHE A 229 -22.69 10.07 13.83
CA PHE A 229 -22.25 8.68 13.92
C PHE A 229 -21.25 8.37 12.80
N SER A 230 -20.52 7.26 12.93
CA SER A 230 -19.61 6.78 11.90
C SER A 230 -20.16 5.47 11.35
N ASP A 231 -21.21 5.58 10.55
CA ASP A 231 -22.08 4.47 10.19
C ASP A 231 -21.91 4.03 8.74
N GLY A 232 -22.29 2.79 8.45
CA GLY A 232 -22.31 2.25 7.09
C GLY A 232 -20.93 2.18 6.43
N ASN A 233 -19.84 2.19 7.20
CA ASN A 233 -18.49 2.08 6.66
C ASN A 233 -18.17 0.61 6.35
N SER A 234 -17.36 0.39 5.32
CA SER A 234 -16.83 -0.94 4.95
C SER A 234 -15.34 -1.01 5.27
N ILE A 235 -14.95 -1.94 6.13
CA ILE A 235 -13.58 -2.17 6.56
C ILE A 235 -13.18 -3.58 6.12
N TYR A 236 -12.33 -3.72 5.11
CA TYR A 236 -12.05 -5.04 4.55
C TYR A 236 -10.67 -5.25 3.94
N GLY A 237 -10.20 -6.50 3.92
CA GLY A 237 -8.90 -6.84 3.33
C GLY A 237 -7.69 -6.22 4.05
N ASN A 238 -7.88 -5.61 5.22
CA ASN A 238 -6.79 -4.96 5.95
C ASN A 238 -5.99 -5.99 6.77
N GLU A 239 -4.67 -5.79 6.88
CA GLU A 239 -3.81 -6.49 7.83
C GLU A 239 -3.56 -5.58 9.04
N ILE A 240 -4.16 -5.91 10.19
CA ILE A 240 -4.16 -5.07 11.39
C ILE A 240 -3.47 -5.80 12.52
N GLN A 241 -2.28 -5.33 12.92
CA GLN A 241 -1.40 -6.12 13.76
C GLN A 241 -0.72 -5.38 14.92
N ASN A 242 -0.58 -6.05 16.05
CA ASN A 242 0.14 -5.56 17.23
C ASN A 242 -0.40 -4.20 17.74
N ASN A 243 -1.71 -4.00 17.72
CA ASN A 243 -2.36 -2.83 18.32
C ASN A 243 -3.02 -3.20 19.65
N GLU A 244 -3.29 -2.23 20.53
CA GLU A 244 -4.14 -2.51 21.70
C GLU A 244 -5.56 -2.84 21.24
N TYR A 245 -6.12 -2.02 20.36
CA TYR A 245 -7.37 -2.30 19.67
C TYR A 245 -7.09 -2.40 18.17
N GLY A 246 -7.41 -3.52 17.54
CA GLY A 246 -7.31 -3.66 16.08
C GLY A 246 -8.32 -2.74 15.40
N ILE A 247 -9.60 -3.00 15.62
CA ILE A 247 -10.72 -2.18 15.19
C ILE A 247 -11.61 -1.90 16.41
N ARG A 248 -11.87 -0.63 16.72
CA ARG A 248 -12.75 -0.22 17.81
C ARG A 248 -13.90 0.63 17.29
N LEU A 249 -15.12 0.28 17.67
CA LEU A 249 -16.35 1.00 17.34
C LEU A 249 -16.95 1.53 18.64
N ASN A 250 -17.25 2.83 18.68
CA ASN A 250 -17.90 3.50 19.81
C ASN A 250 -19.13 4.23 19.32
N TYR A 251 -20.34 3.75 19.68
CA TYR A 251 -21.61 4.31 19.21
C TYR A 251 -21.67 4.39 17.68
N ALA A 252 -21.16 3.38 16.99
CA ALA A 252 -21.19 3.27 15.53
C ALA A 252 -22.05 2.07 15.11
N GLU A 253 -22.90 2.27 14.11
CA GLU A 253 -23.90 1.31 13.68
C GLU A 253 -23.79 0.95 12.19
N GLY A 254 -24.26 -0.25 11.84
CA GLY A 254 -24.40 -0.65 10.44
C GLY A 254 -23.09 -0.78 9.66
N ASN A 255 -21.94 -0.90 10.33
CA ASN A 255 -20.64 -1.04 9.67
C ASN A 255 -20.39 -2.50 9.28
N ASP A 256 -19.72 -2.70 8.15
CA ASP A 256 -19.34 -4.01 7.64
C ASP A 256 -17.83 -4.23 7.74
N ILE A 257 -17.43 -5.18 8.58
CA ILE A 257 -16.05 -5.49 8.90
C ILE A 257 -15.78 -6.91 8.42
N HIS A 258 -15.16 -7.07 7.26
CA HIS A 258 -15.01 -8.40 6.68
C HIS A 258 -13.67 -8.66 6.00
N SER A 259 -13.27 -9.93 5.88
CA SER A 259 -12.05 -10.32 5.16
C SER A 259 -10.77 -9.64 5.67
N ASN A 260 -10.73 -9.15 6.91
CA ASN A 260 -9.55 -8.57 7.52
C ASN A 260 -8.71 -9.64 8.20
N LYS A 261 -7.40 -9.44 8.24
CA LYS A 261 -6.46 -10.27 9.00
C LYS A 261 -6.01 -9.50 10.24
N LEU A 262 -6.54 -9.87 11.40
CA LEU A 262 -6.24 -9.23 12.68
C LEU A 262 -5.28 -10.09 13.50
N ILE A 263 -4.07 -9.58 13.75
CA ILE A 263 -2.94 -10.37 14.27
C ILE A 263 -2.40 -9.76 15.58
N ASN A 264 -2.29 -10.56 16.64
CA ASN A 264 -1.62 -10.18 17.90
C ASN A 264 -2.09 -8.84 18.49
N ASN A 265 -3.36 -8.49 18.31
CA ASN A 265 -3.95 -7.34 18.98
C ASN A 265 -4.44 -7.77 20.37
N ARG A 266 -4.49 -6.84 21.33
CA ARG A 266 -5.12 -7.15 22.63
C ARG A 266 -6.62 -7.40 22.43
N TYR A 267 -7.31 -6.50 21.75
CA TYR A 267 -8.67 -6.69 21.26
C TYR A 267 -8.66 -6.57 19.74
N ALA A 268 -9.02 -7.62 19.00
CA ALA A 268 -9.01 -7.58 17.55
C ALA A 268 -10.15 -6.68 17.04
N VAL A 269 -11.39 -6.98 17.43
CA VAL A 269 -12.55 -6.11 17.22
C VAL A 269 -13.23 -5.82 18.56
N TYR A 270 -13.40 -4.54 18.90
CA TYR A 270 -14.07 -4.09 20.11
C TYR A 270 -15.30 -3.24 19.77
N LEU A 271 -16.45 -3.60 20.31
CA LEU A 271 -17.73 -2.94 20.06
C LEU A 271 -18.22 -2.31 21.36
N ASP A 272 -18.42 -1.01 21.40
CA ASP A 272 -18.82 -0.25 22.59
C ASP A 272 -20.11 0.51 22.29
N ASP A 273 -21.23 0.03 22.85
CA ASP A 273 -22.58 0.52 22.53
C ASP A 273 -22.82 0.65 21.01
N SER A 274 -22.43 -0.41 20.27
CA SER A 274 -22.38 -0.43 18.82
C SER A 274 -23.28 -1.54 18.26
N GLU A 275 -24.42 -1.16 17.69
CA GLU A 275 -25.45 -2.08 17.20
C GLU A 275 -25.37 -2.33 15.68
N ASN A 276 -25.94 -3.44 15.23
CA ASN A 276 -26.14 -3.76 13.81
C ASN A 276 -24.85 -3.80 12.96
N ASN A 277 -23.70 -4.06 13.58
CA ASN A 277 -22.44 -4.19 12.86
C ASN A 277 -22.21 -5.63 12.39
N SER A 278 -21.76 -5.78 11.15
CA SER A 278 -21.36 -7.06 10.55
C SER A 278 -19.87 -7.29 10.79
N VAL A 279 -19.51 -8.45 11.35
CA VAL A 279 -18.10 -8.85 11.53
C VAL A 279 -17.96 -10.27 10.98
N LEU A 280 -17.66 -10.40 9.69
CA LEU A 280 -17.76 -11.67 8.95
C LEU A 280 -16.45 -12.01 8.23
N GLU A 281 -16.16 -13.29 7.99
CA GLU A 281 -15.02 -13.71 7.15
C GLU A 281 -13.64 -13.14 7.57
N ASN A 282 -13.47 -12.75 8.84
CA ASN A 282 -12.20 -12.22 9.33
C ASN A 282 -11.28 -13.37 9.75
N THR A 283 -9.97 -13.17 9.59
CA THR A 283 -8.95 -14.09 10.08
C THR A 283 -8.31 -13.51 11.34
N PHE A 284 -8.55 -14.15 12.48
CA PHE A 284 -7.99 -13.75 13.77
C PHE A 284 -6.80 -14.63 14.12
N VAL A 285 -5.64 -14.01 14.37
CA VAL A 285 -4.40 -14.75 14.63
C VAL A 285 -3.76 -14.25 15.92
N GLY A 286 -3.68 -15.07 16.96
CA GLY A 286 -2.93 -14.76 18.18
C GLY A 286 -3.38 -13.53 18.98
N ASN A 287 -4.60 -13.02 18.76
CA ASN A 287 -5.16 -11.92 19.57
C ASN A 287 -5.53 -12.42 20.98
N ASN A 288 -5.55 -11.54 21.99
CA ASN A 288 -6.01 -11.93 23.33
C ASN A 288 -7.54 -12.11 23.35
N GLU A 289 -8.26 -11.17 22.72
CA GLU A 289 -9.69 -11.26 22.47
C GLU A 289 -9.97 -10.97 21.00
N ASN A 290 -10.70 -11.87 20.32
CA ASN A 290 -11.03 -11.69 18.90
C ASN A 290 -12.15 -10.66 18.72
N ILE A 291 -13.26 -10.83 19.45
CA ILE A 291 -14.41 -9.94 19.36
C ILE A 291 -14.94 -9.72 20.77
N SER A 292 -14.99 -8.45 21.20
CA SER A 292 -15.36 -8.06 22.56
C SER A 292 -16.49 -7.03 22.51
N PRO A 293 -17.75 -7.44 22.78
CA PRO A 293 -18.87 -6.52 22.91
C PRO A 293 -18.95 -5.94 24.33
N ASN A 294 -19.17 -4.64 24.43
CA ASN A 294 -19.44 -3.90 25.64
C ASN A 294 -20.74 -3.08 25.50
N GLY A 295 -21.42 -2.85 26.62
CA GLY A 295 -22.71 -2.15 26.63
C GLY A 295 -23.78 -2.85 25.80
N VAL A 296 -24.63 -2.09 25.11
CA VAL A 296 -25.70 -2.63 24.23
C VAL A 296 -25.14 -2.88 22.83
N SER A 297 -24.16 -3.78 22.71
CA SER A 297 -23.58 -4.13 21.41
C SER A 297 -24.17 -5.43 20.86
N ARG A 298 -24.55 -5.41 19.57
CA ARG A 298 -25.03 -6.59 18.82
C ARG A 298 -24.32 -6.66 17.46
N SER A 299 -23.71 -7.81 17.16
CA SER A 299 -23.07 -8.05 15.87
C SER A 299 -23.23 -9.50 15.41
N SER A 300 -23.21 -9.73 14.10
CA SER A 300 -23.26 -11.06 13.47
C SER A 300 -21.88 -11.77 13.48
N ALA A 301 -21.17 -11.71 14.60
CA ALA A 301 -19.72 -11.58 14.61
C ALA A 301 -18.87 -12.80 14.22
N LEU A 302 -19.44 -13.97 13.97
CA LEU A 302 -18.66 -15.22 13.89
C LEU A 302 -19.07 -16.16 12.76
N LYS A 303 -19.88 -15.71 11.80
CA LYS A 303 -20.14 -16.54 10.64
C LYS A 303 -18.92 -16.50 9.71
N ASP A 304 -18.42 -17.68 9.35
CA ASP A 304 -17.35 -17.90 8.35
C ASP A 304 -15.97 -17.26 8.66
N SER A 305 -15.73 -16.83 9.91
CA SER A 305 -14.42 -16.31 10.34
C SER A 305 -13.45 -17.42 10.78
N SER A 306 -12.17 -17.26 10.47
CA SER A 306 -11.09 -18.20 10.84
C SER A 306 -10.39 -17.74 12.12
N ILE A 307 -10.21 -18.64 13.09
CA ILE A 307 -9.50 -18.35 14.34
C ILE A 307 -8.26 -19.24 14.42
N ILE A 308 -7.09 -18.60 14.42
CA ILE A 308 -5.79 -19.23 14.60
C ILE A 308 -5.24 -18.81 15.96
N SER A 309 -5.27 -19.72 16.93
CA SER A 309 -4.76 -19.43 18.27
C SER A 309 -3.23 -19.30 18.26
N SER A 310 -2.68 -18.56 19.23
CA SER A 310 -1.23 -18.46 19.43
C SER A 310 -0.58 -19.82 19.69
N ALA A 311 -1.29 -20.74 20.35
CA ALA A 311 -0.86 -22.13 20.52
C ALA A 311 -0.74 -22.88 19.19
N MET A 312 -1.68 -22.65 18.25
CA MET A 312 -1.65 -23.27 16.93
C MET A 312 -0.51 -22.71 16.06
N MET A 313 -0.16 -21.42 16.21
CA MET A 313 1.06 -20.87 15.59
C MET A 313 2.34 -21.52 16.12
N GLY A 314 2.48 -21.66 17.45
CA GLY A 314 3.64 -22.33 18.03
C GLY A 314 3.78 -23.79 17.56
N LEU A 315 2.67 -24.49 17.34
CA LEU A 315 2.67 -25.82 16.74
C LEU A 315 3.09 -25.81 15.27
N LEU A 316 2.67 -24.81 14.49
CA LEU A 316 3.08 -24.66 13.09
C LEU A 316 4.58 -24.38 12.97
N ASP A 317 5.12 -23.49 13.81
CA ASP A 317 6.55 -23.20 13.87
C ASP A 317 7.35 -24.44 14.27
N LEU A 318 6.88 -25.19 15.27
CA LEU A 318 7.49 -26.46 15.69
C LEU A 318 7.46 -27.50 14.57
N PHE A 319 6.35 -27.55 13.81
CA PHE A 319 6.22 -28.45 12.67
C PHE A 319 7.18 -28.09 11.53
N VAL A 320 7.36 -26.80 11.23
CA VAL A 320 8.36 -26.32 10.27
C VAL A 320 9.77 -26.65 10.75
N LEU A 321 10.08 -26.41 12.02
CA LEU A 321 11.37 -26.78 12.65
C LEU A 321 11.62 -28.29 12.58
N LEU A 322 10.59 -29.12 12.82
CA LEU A 322 10.70 -30.57 12.71
C LEU A 322 11.02 -30.99 11.27
N ILE A 323 10.35 -30.40 10.28
CA ILE A 323 10.65 -30.64 8.85
C ILE A 323 12.11 -30.26 8.56
N LEU A 324 12.55 -29.07 8.97
CA LEU A 324 13.93 -28.62 8.77
C LEU A 324 14.95 -29.54 9.44
N PHE A 325 14.66 -30.02 10.65
CA PHE A 325 15.50 -30.97 11.37
C PHE A 325 15.60 -32.32 10.65
N VAL A 326 14.48 -32.85 10.15
CA VAL A 326 14.46 -34.08 9.35
C VAL A 326 15.29 -33.91 8.08
N PHE A 327 15.12 -32.79 7.37
CA PHE A 327 15.90 -32.48 6.16
C PHE A 327 17.40 -32.34 6.45
N TYR A 328 17.79 -31.63 7.50
CA TYR A 328 19.19 -31.49 7.91
C TYR A 328 19.80 -32.84 8.26
N SER A 329 19.05 -33.69 8.96
CA SER A 329 19.48 -35.05 9.31
C SER A 329 19.70 -35.92 8.07
N ILE A 330 18.84 -35.80 7.06
CA ILE A 330 19.02 -36.45 5.76
C ILE A 330 20.30 -35.95 5.08
N LEU A 331 20.52 -34.63 5.02
CA LEU A 331 21.68 -34.05 4.36
C LEU A 331 23.00 -34.47 5.04
N MET A 332 23.05 -34.45 6.37
CA MET A 332 24.19 -34.93 7.15
C MET A 332 24.47 -36.41 6.90
N THR A 333 23.41 -37.23 6.85
CA THR A 333 23.55 -38.67 6.56
C THR A 333 24.11 -38.89 5.16
N VAL A 334 23.60 -38.18 4.16
CA VAL A 334 24.12 -38.23 2.78
C VAL A 334 25.57 -37.77 2.74
N GLY A 335 25.92 -36.69 3.45
CA GLY A 335 27.30 -36.20 3.56
C GLY A 335 28.26 -37.22 4.18
N LEU A 336 27.87 -37.85 5.29
CA LEU A 336 28.65 -38.89 5.96
C LEU A 336 28.82 -40.14 5.09
N VAL A 337 27.74 -40.61 4.44
CA VAL A 337 27.80 -41.75 3.52
C VAL A 337 28.71 -41.44 2.34
N THR A 338 28.60 -40.24 1.76
CA THR A 338 29.46 -39.80 0.66
C THR A 338 30.92 -39.72 1.12
N GLY A 339 31.18 -39.11 2.28
CA GLY A 339 32.52 -39.02 2.87
C GLY A 339 33.13 -40.39 3.18
N TYR A 340 32.33 -41.33 3.68
CA TYR A 340 32.75 -42.71 3.92
C TYR A 340 33.09 -43.43 2.61
N ILE A 341 32.25 -43.30 1.57
CA ILE A 341 32.51 -43.88 0.24
C ILE A 341 33.80 -43.29 -0.32
N VAL A 342 33.97 -41.96 -0.32
CA VAL A 342 35.19 -41.30 -0.80
C VAL A 342 36.42 -41.76 -0.03
N ARG A 343 36.37 -41.84 1.30
CA ARG A 343 37.47 -42.35 2.13
C ARG A 343 37.81 -43.81 1.81
N LYS A 344 36.80 -44.66 1.65
CA LYS A 344 36.98 -46.07 1.30
C LYS A 344 37.63 -46.21 -0.08
N VAL A 345 37.21 -45.38 -1.05
CA VAL A 345 37.79 -45.32 -2.39
C VAL A 345 39.26 -44.88 -2.37
N LEU A 346 39.57 -43.81 -1.65
CA LEU A 346 40.94 -43.30 -1.53
C LEU A 346 41.88 -44.30 -0.85
N THR A 347 41.34 -45.20 -0.02
CA THR A 347 42.12 -46.22 0.69
C THR A 347 42.17 -47.57 -0.03
N SER A 348 41.22 -47.89 -0.92
CA SER A 348 41.15 -49.19 -1.61
C SER A 348 41.68 -49.22 -3.04
N GLY A 349 42.12 -48.09 -3.60
CA GLY A 349 42.93 -48.04 -4.84
C GLY A 349 42.22 -48.40 -6.16
N SER A 350 40.95 -48.81 -6.19
CA SER A 350 40.16 -48.87 -7.42
C SER A 350 38.64 -48.80 -7.18
N LEU A 351 37.95 -47.98 -7.97
CA LEU A 351 36.49 -48.01 -8.11
C LEU A 351 36.13 -48.90 -9.29
N SER A 352 35.15 -49.79 -9.13
CA SER A 352 34.50 -50.38 -10.30
C SER A 352 33.63 -49.33 -11.00
N ALA A 353 33.36 -49.50 -12.30
CA ALA A 353 32.56 -48.54 -13.07
C ALA A 353 31.17 -48.25 -12.44
N ALA A 354 30.58 -49.23 -11.75
CA ALA A 354 29.32 -49.09 -11.02
C ALA A 354 29.44 -48.22 -9.76
N GLN A 355 30.59 -48.22 -9.10
CA GLN A 355 30.79 -47.41 -7.88
C GLN A 355 31.06 -45.94 -8.24
N SER A 356 31.75 -45.67 -9.36
CA SER A 356 31.92 -44.31 -9.88
C SER A 356 30.61 -43.68 -10.35
N SER A 357 29.70 -44.48 -10.93
CA SER A 357 28.39 -43.97 -11.36
C SER A 357 27.49 -43.64 -10.18
N VAL A 358 27.51 -44.45 -9.11
CA VAL A 358 26.77 -44.16 -7.87
C VAL A 358 27.31 -42.89 -7.19
N LEU A 359 28.64 -42.73 -7.10
CA LEU A 359 29.23 -41.51 -6.54
C LEU A 359 28.86 -40.27 -7.36
N GLY A 360 28.89 -40.37 -8.70
CA GLY A 360 28.44 -39.30 -9.58
C GLY A 360 26.96 -38.95 -9.41
N ALA A 361 26.08 -39.95 -9.27
CA ALA A 361 24.65 -39.74 -9.04
C ALA A 361 24.38 -39.07 -7.68
N VAL A 362 25.11 -39.44 -6.63
CA VAL A 362 24.96 -38.84 -5.29
C VAL A 362 25.44 -37.39 -5.27
N VAL A 363 26.60 -37.09 -5.88
CA VAL A 363 27.11 -35.72 -5.99
C VAL A 363 26.17 -34.86 -6.86
N PHE A 364 25.63 -35.42 -7.94
CA PHE A 364 24.67 -34.75 -8.80
C PHE A 364 23.36 -34.43 -8.07
N LEU A 365 22.79 -35.39 -7.32
CA LEU A 365 21.55 -35.17 -6.58
C LEU A 365 21.74 -34.13 -5.47
N ALA A 366 22.88 -34.16 -4.77
CA ALA A 366 23.24 -33.15 -3.77
C ALA A 366 23.39 -31.74 -4.39
N GLY A 367 24.03 -31.64 -5.56
CA GLY A 367 24.16 -30.38 -6.29
C GLY A 367 22.83 -29.85 -6.85
N TYR A 368 21.99 -30.76 -7.37
CA TYR A 368 20.65 -30.42 -7.88
C TYR A 368 19.76 -29.85 -6.78
N LEU A 369 19.72 -30.50 -5.62
CA LEU A 369 18.93 -30.05 -4.46
C LEU A 369 19.43 -28.69 -3.93
N LEU A 370 20.76 -28.48 -3.90
CA LEU A 370 21.35 -27.21 -3.50
C LEU A 370 21.03 -26.09 -4.50
N PHE A 371 21.07 -26.37 -5.80
CA PHE A 371 20.76 -25.41 -6.86
C PHE A 371 19.28 -25.01 -6.88
N THR A 372 18.35 -25.96 -6.73
CA THR A 372 16.91 -25.68 -6.63
C THR A 372 16.52 -24.86 -5.40
N TYR A 373 17.37 -24.85 -4.37
CA TYR A 373 17.15 -24.07 -3.15
C TYR A 373 17.81 -22.68 -3.19
N LEU A 374 18.99 -22.55 -3.81
CA LEU A 374 19.72 -21.27 -3.92
C LEU A 374 19.17 -20.34 -5.00
N VAL A 375 18.37 -20.85 -5.94
CA VAL A 375 17.72 -20.03 -6.98
C VAL A 375 16.21 -19.97 -6.69
N PRO A 376 15.71 -18.89 -6.06
CA PRO A 376 14.28 -18.71 -5.86
C PRO A 376 13.60 -18.61 -7.22
N SER A 377 12.61 -19.45 -7.49
CA SER A 377 11.89 -19.47 -8.75
C SER A 377 11.06 -18.20 -8.92
N SER A 378 11.57 -17.24 -9.70
CA SER A 378 10.76 -16.23 -10.37
C SER A 378 10.87 -16.43 -11.89
N GLY A 379 9.97 -17.23 -12.48
CA GLY A 379 9.72 -17.27 -13.92
C GLY A 379 10.10 -18.55 -14.69
N ASN A 380 9.35 -18.82 -15.76
CA ASN A 380 9.41 -20.01 -16.64
C ASN A 380 10.70 -20.15 -17.48
N GLU A 381 11.59 -19.15 -17.49
CA GLU A 381 12.83 -19.20 -18.28
C GLU A 381 13.89 -20.14 -17.67
N ALA A 382 13.90 -20.30 -16.34
CA ALA A 382 14.79 -21.23 -15.65
C ALA A 382 14.49 -22.70 -15.98
N TYR A 383 13.23 -23.02 -16.32
CA TYR A 383 12.81 -24.38 -16.70
C TYR A 383 13.31 -24.75 -18.10
N VAL A 384 13.32 -23.79 -19.04
CA VAL A 384 13.80 -24.03 -20.41
C VAL A 384 15.31 -24.19 -20.44
N VAL A 385 16.06 -23.37 -19.69
CA VAL A 385 17.53 -23.47 -19.59
C VAL A 385 17.95 -24.80 -18.95
N SER A 386 17.22 -25.29 -17.95
CA SER A 386 17.51 -26.56 -17.28
C SER A 386 17.22 -27.79 -18.15
N VAL A 387 16.16 -27.78 -18.97
CA VAL A 387 15.89 -28.85 -19.94
C VAL A 387 16.94 -28.87 -21.07
N VAL A 388 17.39 -27.70 -21.55
CA VAL A 388 18.42 -27.60 -22.60
C VAL A 388 19.79 -28.08 -22.10
N LEU A 389 20.16 -27.77 -20.86
CA LEU A 389 21.39 -28.27 -20.24
C LEU A 389 21.34 -29.79 -19.97
N ALA A 390 20.19 -30.32 -19.56
CA ALA A 390 19.99 -31.76 -19.39
C ALA A 390 20.13 -32.50 -20.73
N ALA A 391 19.55 -31.97 -21.81
CA ALA A 391 19.67 -32.54 -23.15
C ALA A 391 21.12 -32.49 -23.69
N ALA A 392 21.84 -31.39 -23.44
CA ALA A 392 23.24 -31.24 -23.85
C ALA A 392 24.19 -32.22 -23.14
N VAL A 393 23.94 -32.51 -21.86
CA VAL A 393 24.76 -33.46 -21.09
C VAL A 393 24.47 -34.92 -21.47
N VAL A 394 23.21 -35.27 -21.75
CA VAL A 394 22.85 -36.60 -22.28
C VAL A 394 23.47 -36.82 -23.67
N ALA A 395 23.50 -35.78 -24.52
CA ALA A 395 24.18 -35.81 -25.80
C ALA A 395 25.71 -36.00 -25.64
N ALA A 396 26.35 -35.31 -24.69
CA ALA A 396 27.78 -35.42 -24.42
C ALA A 396 28.16 -36.80 -23.83
N ALA A 397 27.32 -37.38 -22.97
CA ALA A 397 27.50 -38.73 -22.44
C ALA A 397 27.39 -39.80 -23.54
N ASN A 398 26.44 -39.65 -24.47
CA ASN A 398 26.27 -40.56 -25.61
C ASN A 398 27.39 -40.44 -26.66
N LEU A 399 27.94 -39.24 -26.89
CA LEU A 399 29.11 -39.03 -27.76
C LEU A 399 30.39 -39.70 -27.21
N ARG A 400 30.58 -39.70 -25.88
CA ARG A 400 31.70 -40.42 -25.24
C ARG A 400 31.57 -41.94 -25.29
N LEU A 401 30.36 -42.48 -25.35
CA LEU A 401 30.11 -43.91 -25.51
C LEU A 401 30.34 -44.37 -26.96
N ARG A 402 30.02 -43.55 -27.97
CA ARG A 402 30.32 -43.87 -29.39
C ARG A 402 31.82 -43.85 -29.72
N ASN A 403 32.60 -42.92 -29.16
CA ASN A 403 34.05 -42.84 -29.40
C ASN A 403 34.87 -43.97 -28.74
N LYS A 404 34.27 -44.77 -27.87
CA LYS A 404 34.92 -45.98 -27.31
C LYS A 404 34.73 -47.24 -28.16
N ASN A 405 33.90 -47.18 -29.21
CA ASN A 405 33.59 -48.33 -30.08
C ASN A 405 34.19 -48.19 -31.51
N SER A 406 35.11 -47.25 -31.74
CA SER A 406 35.72 -47.01 -33.07
C SER A 406 37.25 -46.91 -33.07
N ILE A 407 37.93 -47.60 -32.15
CA ILE A 407 39.36 -47.91 -32.24
C ILE A 407 39.54 -49.40 -31.96
#